data_AF-A0A1F3SH34-F1
#
_entry.id   AF-A0A1F3SH34-F1
#
_cell.length_a   1.000
_cell.length_b   1.000
_cell.length_c   1.000
_cell.angle_alpha   90.00
_cell.angle_beta   90.00
_cell.angle_gamma   90.00
#
_symmetry.space_group_name_H-M   'P 1'
#
loop_
_entity.id
_entity.type
_entity.pdbx_description
1 polymer ?
#
loop_
_entity_poly.entity_id
_entity_poly.type
_entity_poly.pdbx_seq_one_letter_code
_entity_poly.pdbx_strand_id
1 'polypeptide(L)'
;MIRFFPFLVAGFLIVLPSLVKADGDDTANDLARDEVAAIKKKLVTAQTALGAPPEGYTRTREDFDLPTSGNTSGGKMYPINSGVREEYGSKAKKEGEANQKKLEADFQQKYAEAMAKNDIEAIGKLSMEMQQGAAQNMAAMSTPKEPITVQIHFNSNPYDAIDPDAVVMEKPGVIALKKKNQSEESKGKVSLYFDPVILKDTKKLSKIELRSPEGGIAKKLAVFNIAINLEGPLEAAEAWAKKIDTKAILGLIDGASK
;
A
#
# COMPACT_ATOMS: atom_id res chain seq x y z
N MET A 1 -11.28 56.59 43.01
CA MET A 1 -11.40 56.48 44.48
C MET A 1 -12.31 55.27 44.81
N ILE A 2 -11.67 54.15 45.15
CA ILE A 2 -12.03 53.16 46.20
C ILE A 2 -13.52 52.77 46.41
N ARG A 3 -13.82 51.50 46.04
CA ARG A 3 -14.54 50.40 46.77
C ARG A 3 -15.88 50.65 47.47
N PHE A 4 -16.86 49.74 47.27
CA PHE A 4 -17.34 48.76 48.29
C PHE A 4 -18.39 47.79 47.71
N PHE A 5 -18.18 46.47 47.91
CA PHE A 5 -19.15 45.34 47.87
C PHE A 5 -19.91 45.29 49.22
N PRO A 6 -21.14 44.69 49.39
CA PRO A 6 -21.39 43.21 49.42
C PRO A 6 -22.82 42.78 48.95
N PHE A 7 -23.08 41.54 48.50
CA PHE A 7 -23.65 40.35 49.20
C PHE A 7 -23.88 39.32 48.05
N LEU A 8 -23.36 38.09 47.98
CA LEU A 8 -23.40 36.89 48.84
C LEU A 8 -24.79 36.25 48.99
N VAL A 9 -25.18 35.36 48.06
CA VAL A 9 -25.90 34.10 48.37
C VAL A 9 -25.41 33.01 47.39
N ALA A 10 -24.79 31.99 47.98
CA ALA A 10 -24.32 30.78 47.33
C ALA A 10 -25.47 29.78 47.16
N GLY A 11 -25.65 29.27 45.94
CA GLY A 11 -26.47 28.09 45.64
C GLY A 11 -25.54 26.93 45.28
N PHE A 12 -25.19 26.13 46.27
CA PHE A 12 -24.30 24.98 46.19
C PHE A 12 -25.08 23.80 45.59
N LEU A 13 -24.86 23.48 44.30
CA LEU A 13 -25.42 22.29 43.66
C LEU A 13 -24.35 21.20 43.68
N ILE A 14 -24.52 20.27 44.63
CA ILE A 14 -23.70 19.08 44.82
C ILE A 14 -23.95 18.15 43.62
N VAL A 15 -23.03 18.17 42.66
CA VAL A 15 -22.93 17.12 41.65
C VAL A 15 -22.00 16.05 42.22
N LEU A 16 -22.60 14.90 42.57
CA LEU A 16 -21.91 13.68 42.97
C LEU A 16 -20.83 13.31 41.94
N PRO A 17 -19.56 13.11 42.31
CA PRO A 17 -18.64 12.41 41.45
C PRO A 17 -19.02 10.93 41.47
N SER A 18 -19.67 10.46 40.41
CA SER A 18 -19.72 9.04 40.09
C SER A 18 -18.27 8.55 39.97
N LEU A 19 -17.84 7.77 40.95
CA LEU A 19 -16.69 6.88 40.89
C LEU A 19 -16.88 5.95 39.68
N VAL A 20 -16.39 6.38 38.52
CA VAL A 20 -16.09 5.46 37.42
C VAL A 20 -14.85 4.70 37.86
N LYS A 21 -15.06 3.40 38.13
CA LYS A 21 -13.99 2.42 38.25
C LYS A 21 -13.02 2.60 37.10
N ALA A 22 -11.74 2.77 37.42
CA ALA A 22 -10.66 2.42 36.53
C ALA A 22 -10.65 0.89 36.39
N ASP A 23 -11.55 0.36 35.58
CA ASP A 23 -11.29 -0.93 34.96
C ASP A 23 -10.20 -0.67 33.91
N GLY A 24 -9.11 -1.44 34.01
CA GLY A 24 -8.01 -1.38 33.06
C GLY A 24 -8.53 -1.72 31.68
N ASP A 25 -8.82 -0.68 30.90
CA ASP A 25 -9.40 -0.79 29.59
C ASP A 25 -8.29 -1.08 28.57
N ASP A 26 -8.03 -2.37 28.34
CA ASP A 26 -7.16 -2.85 27.26
C ASP A 26 -7.69 -2.43 25.86
N THR A 27 -8.91 -1.90 25.75
CA THR A 27 -9.46 -1.36 24.48
C THR A 27 -9.08 0.11 24.23
N ALA A 28 -8.45 0.79 25.19
CA ALA A 28 -8.07 2.21 25.07
C ALA A 28 -7.09 2.50 23.92
N ASN A 29 -6.48 1.46 23.35
CA ASN A 29 -5.53 1.57 22.26
C ASN A 29 -6.03 1.02 20.93
N ASP A 30 -7.22 0.44 20.86
CA ASP A 30 -7.75 -0.10 19.60
C ASP A 30 -8.04 1.02 18.59
N LEU A 31 -7.93 0.70 17.31
CA LEU A 31 -8.30 1.62 16.23
C LEU A 31 -9.77 1.46 15.90
N ALA A 32 -10.49 2.58 15.88
CA ALA A 32 -11.85 2.58 15.37
C ALA A 32 -11.87 2.32 13.85
N ARG A 33 -12.98 1.78 13.34
CA ARG A 33 -13.09 1.38 11.92
C ARG A 33 -12.85 2.54 10.94
N ASP A 34 -13.27 3.74 11.30
CA ASP A 34 -13.05 4.97 10.54
C ASP A 34 -11.58 5.39 10.55
N GLU A 35 -10.86 5.18 11.67
CA GLU A 35 -9.42 5.39 11.74
C GLU A 35 -8.66 4.43 10.81
N VAL A 36 -9.02 3.15 10.82
CA VAL A 36 -8.47 2.14 9.90
C VAL A 36 -8.80 2.50 8.44
N ALA A 37 -10.02 2.95 8.17
CA ALA A 37 -10.42 3.41 6.83
C ALA A 37 -9.63 4.64 6.37
N ALA A 38 -9.30 5.56 7.28
CA ALA A 38 -8.47 6.72 6.99
C ALA A 38 -7.03 6.31 6.62
N ILE A 39 -6.45 5.34 7.32
CA ILE A 39 -5.13 4.76 6.98
C ILE A 39 -5.19 4.11 5.59
N LYS A 40 -6.19 3.26 5.34
CA LYS A 40 -6.38 2.63 4.03
C LYS A 40 -6.50 3.66 2.91
N LYS A 41 -7.23 4.75 3.13
CA LYS A 41 -7.36 5.85 2.15
C LYS A 41 -6.02 6.51 1.83
N LYS A 42 -5.15 6.72 2.83
CA LYS A 42 -3.78 7.20 2.60
C LYS A 42 -2.97 6.18 1.77
N LEU A 43 -3.06 4.88 2.07
CA LEU A 43 -2.39 3.83 1.27
C LEU A 43 -2.88 3.81 -0.19
N VAL A 44 -4.20 3.90 -0.42
CA VAL A 44 -4.79 4.01 -1.77
C VAL A 44 -4.30 5.25 -2.51
N THR A 45 -4.12 6.36 -1.80
CA THR A 45 -3.55 7.58 -2.38
C THR A 45 -2.09 7.36 -2.79
N ALA A 46 -1.29 6.66 -1.97
CA ALA A 46 0.07 6.28 -2.31
C ALA A 46 0.12 5.31 -3.53
N GLN A 47 -0.78 4.32 -3.60
CA GLN A 47 -0.93 3.43 -4.76
C GLN A 47 -1.25 4.22 -6.03
N THR A 48 -2.17 5.18 -5.95
CA THR A 48 -2.53 6.04 -7.09
C THR A 48 -1.32 6.87 -7.56
N ALA A 49 -0.50 7.35 -6.63
CA ALA A 49 0.70 8.12 -6.94
C ALA A 49 1.80 7.29 -7.63
N LEU A 50 1.74 5.95 -7.59
CA LEU A 50 2.63 5.10 -8.40
C LEU A 50 2.41 5.26 -9.90
N GLY A 51 1.22 5.73 -10.32
CA GLY A 51 0.83 5.85 -11.71
C GLY A 51 0.56 4.50 -12.37
N ALA A 52 0.49 4.50 -13.71
CA ALA A 52 0.25 3.28 -14.47
C ALA A 52 1.45 2.31 -14.37
N PRO A 53 1.21 1.00 -14.23
CA PRO A 53 2.28 0.01 -14.24
C PRO A 53 2.98 -0.05 -15.60
N PRO A 54 4.18 -0.67 -15.68
CA PRO A 54 4.88 -0.87 -16.94
C PRO A 54 4.01 -1.59 -17.98
N GLU A 55 4.29 -1.34 -19.26
CA GLU A 55 3.47 -1.87 -20.34
C GLU A 55 3.37 -3.41 -20.29
N GLY A 56 2.16 -3.93 -20.50
CA GLY A 56 1.88 -5.37 -20.45
C GLY A 56 1.81 -5.96 -19.05
N TYR A 57 1.95 -5.14 -17.99
CA TYR A 57 1.66 -5.54 -16.62
C TYR A 57 0.24 -5.14 -16.20
N THR A 58 -0.36 -5.95 -15.34
CA THR A 58 -1.62 -5.63 -14.66
C THR A 58 -1.58 -6.16 -13.23
N ARG A 59 -2.27 -5.46 -12.33
CA ARG A 59 -2.34 -5.88 -10.92
C ARG A 59 -3.06 -7.22 -10.80
N THR A 60 -2.39 -8.23 -10.27
CA THR A 60 -2.91 -9.58 -10.05
C THR A 60 -3.28 -9.82 -8.59
N ARG A 61 -2.63 -9.15 -7.65
CA ARG A 61 -2.90 -9.27 -6.21
C ARG A 61 -2.79 -7.91 -5.51
N GLU A 62 -3.57 -7.72 -4.45
CA GLU A 62 -3.52 -6.58 -3.55
C GLU A 62 -3.86 -7.05 -2.13
N ASP A 63 -2.92 -6.86 -1.20
CA ASP A 63 -3.04 -7.26 0.20
C ASP A 63 -2.69 -6.06 1.10
N PHE A 64 -3.67 -5.59 1.88
CA PHE A 64 -3.45 -4.52 2.84
C PHE A 64 -3.04 -5.09 4.21
N ASP A 65 -1.98 -4.56 4.77
CA ASP A 65 -1.58 -4.76 6.16
C ASP A 65 -2.07 -3.56 6.97
N LEU A 66 -3.30 -3.65 7.46
CA LEU A 66 -3.96 -2.59 8.22
C LEU A 66 -3.82 -2.86 9.72
N PRO A 67 -3.40 -1.85 10.50
CA PRO A 67 -3.29 -1.97 11.93
C PRO A 67 -4.67 -2.06 12.57
N THR A 68 -4.79 -2.83 13.64
CA THR A 68 -6.01 -2.95 14.45
C THR A 68 -5.92 -2.18 15.77
N SER A 69 -4.71 -1.83 16.20
CA SER A 69 -4.45 -1.08 17.42
C SER A 69 -3.33 -0.04 17.21
N GLY A 70 -3.34 0.97 18.07
CA GLY A 70 -2.29 1.97 18.20
C GLY A 70 -1.06 1.41 18.92
N ASN A 71 0.04 2.15 18.80
CA ASN A 71 1.27 1.84 19.52
C ASN A 71 1.44 2.85 20.65
N THR A 72 1.31 2.42 21.90
CA THR A 72 1.60 3.27 23.06
C THR A 72 2.62 2.63 23.97
N SER A 73 3.59 3.42 24.44
CA SER A 73 4.56 2.98 25.43
C SER A 73 4.92 4.14 26.35
N GLY A 74 4.94 3.88 27.66
CA GLY A 74 5.26 4.90 28.67
C GLY A 74 4.34 6.13 28.65
N GLY A 75 3.05 5.95 28.34
CA GLY A 75 2.06 7.04 28.24
C GLY A 75 2.17 7.90 26.97
N LYS A 76 3.06 7.53 26.04
CA LYS A 76 3.25 8.21 24.76
C LYS A 76 2.68 7.36 23.62
N MET A 77 2.10 8.02 22.62
CA MET A 77 1.72 7.39 21.35
C MET A 77 2.92 7.35 20.41
N TYR A 78 3.01 6.29 19.61
CA TYR A 78 4.03 6.09 18.58
C TYR A 78 3.40 5.87 17.22
N PRO A 79 4.14 6.10 16.13
CA PRO A 79 3.64 5.90 14.78
C PRO A 79 3.13 4.47 14.59
N ILE A 80 2.00 4.37 13.89
CA ILE A 80 1.42 3.10 13.53
C ILE A 80 1.99 2.68 12.18
N ASN A 81 2.49 1.45 12.12
CA ASN A 81 2.97 0.84 10.89
C ASN A 81 1.77 0.30 10.11
N SER A 82 1.77 0.54 8.81
CA SER A 82 0.75 0.01 7.90
C SER A 82 1.34 -0.12 6.51
N GLY A 83 0.80 -0.99 5.69
CA GLY A 83 1.31 -1.19 4.36
C GLY A 83 0.33 -1.79 3.39
N VAL A 84 0.74 -1.83 2.13
CA VAL A 84 0.06 -2.59 1.08
C VAL A 84 1.10 -3.28 0.22
N ARG A 85 0.83 -4.55 -0.08
CA ARG A 85 1.57 -5.35 -1.04
C ARG A 85 0.72 -5.53 -2.28
N GLU A 86 1.28 -5.22 -3.43
CA GLU A 86 0.67 -5.48 -4.72
C GLU A 86 1.58 -6.39 -5.54
N GLU A 87 0.97 -7.23 -6.37
CA GLU A 87 1.69 -8.01 -7.37
C GLU A 87 1.15 -7.64 -8.75
N TYR A 88 2.05 -7.44 -9.70
CA TYR A 88 1.75 -7.14 -11.08
C TYR A 88 2.28 -8.26 -11.97
N GLY A 89 1.37 -8.97 -12.63
CA GLY A 89 1.69 -10.06 -13.55
C GLY A 89 1.39 -9.69 -15.00
N SER A 90 1.59 -10.66 -15.89
CA SER A 90 1.28 -10.51 -17.32
C SER A 90 -0.20 -10.19 -17.54
N LYS A 91 -0.48 -9.05 -18.20
CA LYS A 91 -1.82 -8.65 -18.62
C LYS A 91 -2.44 -9.67 -19.57
N ALA A 92 -1.68 -10.14 -20.55
CA ALA A 92 -2.12 -11.15 -21.50
C ALA A 92 -2.49 -12.46 -20.81
N LYS A 93 -1.74 -12.87 -19.79
CA LYS A 93 -2.07 -14.07 -18.98
C LYS A 93 -3.40 -13.88 -18.24
N LYS A 94 -3.57 -12.75 -17.53
CA LYS A 94 -4.80 -12.48 -16.77
C LYS A 94 -6.03 -12.38 -17.67
N GLU A 95 -5.90 -11.72 -18.82
CA GLU A 95 -6.98 -11.61 -19.81
C GLU A 95 -7.28 -12.97 -20.47
N GLY A 96 -6.25 -13.76 -20.79
CA GLY A 96 -6.40 -15.13 -21.29
C GLY A 96 -7.13 -16.03 -20.30
N GLU A 97 -6.78 -16.01 -19.02
CA GLU A 97 -7.46 -16.76 -17.95
C GLU A 97 -8.93 -16.33 -17.78
N ALA A 98 -9.21 -15.02 -17.86
CA ALA A 98 -10.58 -14.51 -17.79
C ALA A 98 -11.41 -14.93 -19.01
N ASN A 99 -10.84 -14.84 -20.21
CA ASN A 99 -11.48 -15.28 -21.45
C ASN A 99 -11.73 -16.79 -21.45
N GLN A 100 -10.79 -17.59 -20.94
CA GLN A 100 -10.95 -19.03 -20.82
C GLN A 100 -12.09 -19.39 -19.87
N LYS A 101 -12.16 -18.76 -18.69
CA LYS A 101 -13.28 -18.96 -17.74
C LYS A 101 -14.63 -18.59 -18.36
N LYS A 102 -14.68 -17.50 -19.12
CA LYS A 102 -15.90 -17.09 -19.82
C LYS A 102 -16.29 -18.11 -20.90
N LEU A 103 -15.34 -18.55 -21.71
CA LEU A 103 -15.56 -19.57 -22.74
C LEU A 103 -16.07 -20.89 -22.13
N GLU A 104 -15.50 -21.30 -20.99
CA GLU A 104 -15.91 -22.49 -20.25
C GLU A 104 -17.33 -22.36 -19.68
N ALA A 105 -17.67 -21.21 -19.10
CA ALA A 105 -19.02 -20.95 -18.59
C ALA A 105 -20.07 -20.91 -19.72
N ASP A 106 -19.77 -20.22 -20.82
CA ASP A 106 -20.64 -20.14 -22.00
C ASP A 106 -20.82 -21.53 -22.63
N PHE A 107 -19.76 -22.34 -22.70
CA PHE A 107 -19.83 -23.73 -23.17
C PHE A 107 -20.70 -24.59 -22.26
N GLN A 108 -20.49 -24.56 -20.94
CA GLN A 108 -21.28 -25.32 -19.97
C GLN A 108 -22.78 -25.04 -20.11
N GLN A 109 -23.15 -23.76 -20.24
CA GLN A 109 -24.53 -23.35 -20.43
C GLN A 109 -25.12 -23.90 -21.74
N LYS A 110 -24.46 -23.63 -22.87
CA LYS A 110 -24.96 -24.05 -24.20
C LYS A 110 -24.98 -25.57 -24.36
N TYR A 111 -24.00 -26.27 -23.76
CA TYR A 111 -23.94 -27.72 -23.77
C TYR A 111 -25.10 -28.33 -22.99
N ALA A 112 -25.43 -27.79 -21.81
CA ALA A 112 -26.59 -28.23 -21.03
C ALA A 112 -27.91 -28.00 -21.79
N GLU A 113 -28.06 -26.86 -22.46
CA GLU A 113 -29.23 -26.56 -23.30
C GLU A 113 -29.35 -27.50 -24.51
N ALA A 114 -28.24 -27.81 -25.18
CA ALA A 114 -28.20 -28.74 -26.31
C ALA A 114 -28.47 -30.19 -25.87
N MET A 115 -27.91 -30.62 -24.74
CA MET A 115 -28.20 -31.92 -24.12
C MET A 115 -29.67 -32.07 -23.75
N ALA A 116 -30.28 -31.05 -23.14
CA ALA A 116 -31.70 -31.06 -22.81
C ALA A 116 -32.61 -31.22 -24.05
N LYS A 117 -32.12 -30.81 -25.22
CA LYS A 117 -32.82 -30.93 -26.52
C LYS A 117 -32.41 -32.18 -27.32
N ASN A 118 -31.47 -33.00 -26.83
CA ASN A 118 -30.83 -34.09 -27.59
C ASN A 118 -30.24 -33.64 -28.94
N ASP A 119 -29.75 -32.40 -29.02
CA ASP A 119 -29.18 -31.83 -30.24
C ASP A 119 -27.69 -32.21 -30.37
N ILE A 120 -27.46 -33.39 -30.93
CA ILE A 120 -26.11 -33.97 -31.10
C ILE A 120 -25.24 -33.12 -32.03
N GLU A 121 -25.83 -32.45 -33.02
CA GLU A 121 -25.08 -31.61 -33.96
C GLU A 121 -24.60 -30.31 -33.29
N ALA A 122 -25.45 -29.70 -32.44
CA ALA A 122 -25.07 -28.55 -31.63
C ALA A 122 -23.96 -28.91 -30.62
N ILE A 123 -24.04 -30.09 -30.00
CA ILE A 123 -22.99 -30.58 -29.10
C ILE A 123 -21.63 -30.67 -29.83
N GLY A 124 -21.60 -31.28 -31.02
CA GLY A 124 -20.37 -31.40 -31.81
C GLY A 124 -19.74 -30.04 -32.18
N LYS A 125 -20.57 -29.06 -32.57
CA LYS A 125 -20.12 -27.70 -32.87
C LYS A 125 -19.56 -26.98 -31.64
N LEU A 126 -20.24 -27.07 -30.51
CA LEU A 126 -19.79 -26.47 -29.24
C LEU A 126 -18.43 -27.03 -28.81
N SER A 127 -18.20 -28.33 -28.96
CA SER A 127 -16.92 -28.96 -28.61
C SER A 127 -15.78 -28.47 -29.52
N MET A 128 -16.02 -28.29 -30.82
CA MET A 128 -15.02 -27.70 -31.73
C MET A 128 -14.73 -26.23 -31.42
N GLU A 129 -15.77 -25.43 -31.17
CA GLU A 129 -15.62 -24.02 -30.77
C GLU A 129 -14.80 -23.88 -29.48
N MET A 130 -15.04 -24.75 -28.50
CA MET A 130 -14.27 -24.78 -27.26
C MET A 130 -12.80 -25.13 -27.51
N GLN A 131 -12.52 -26.16 -28.31
CA GLN A 131 -11.16 -26.58 -28.62
C GLN A 131 -10.39 -25.48 -29.38
N GLN A 132 -11.04 -24.81 -30.33
CA GLN A 132 -10.44 -23.71 -31.09
C GLN A 132 -10.21 -22.48 -30.22
N GLY A 133 -11.18 -22.09 -29.38
CA GLY A 133 -11.04 -20.97 -28.44
C GLY A 133 -9.97 -21.21 -27.37
N ALA A 134 -9.84 -22.45 -26.88
CA ALA A 134 -8.77 -22.83 -25.95
C ALA A 134 -7.38 -22.72 -26.60
N ALA A 135 -7.22 -23.19 -27.84
CA ALA A 135 -5.95 -23.08 -28.57
C ALA A 135 -5.54 -21.62 -28.83
N GLN A 136 -6.50 -20.76 -29.17
CA GLN A 136 -6.28 -19.32 -29.35
C GLN A 136 -5.87 -18.62 -28.04
N ASN A 137 -6.53 -18.94 -26.93
CA ASN A 137 -6.16 -18.40 -25.62
C ASN A 137 -4.76 -18.86 -25.18
N MET A 138 -4.40 -20.12 -25.41
CA MET A 138 -3.06 -20.65 -25.10
C MET A 138 -1.95 -19.93 -25.87
N ALA A 139 -2.18 -19.60 -27.15
CA ALA A 139 -1.23 -18.82 -27.94
C ALA A 139 -1.03 -17.41 -27.37
N ALA A 140 -2.11 -16.76 -26.92
CA ALA A 140 -2.06 -15.43 -26.31
C ALA A 140 -1.36 -15.38 -24.93
N MET A 141 -1.29 -16.51 -24.23
CA MET A 141 -0.65 -16.63 -22.90
C MET A 141 0.86 -16.94 -22.96
N SER A 142 1.44 -17.13 -24.15
CA SER A 142 2.75 -17.79 -24.35
C SER A 142 3.99 -16.98 -23.96
N THR A 143 3.88 -15.72 -23.51
CA THR A 143 5.02 -14.99 -22.92
C THR A 143 4.71 -14.53 -21.50
N PRO A 144 4.97 -15.38 -20.48
CA PRO A 144 4.86 -14.96 -19.10
C PRO A 144 5.89 -13.86 -18.82
N LYS A 145 5.40 -12.66 -18.50
CA LYS A 145 6.25 -11.61 -17.92
C LYS A 145 6.57 -11.97 -16.48
N GLU A 146 7.83 -11.82 -16.09
CA GLU A 146 8.23 -11.94 -14.68
C GLU A 146 7.48 -10.90 -13.85
N PRO A 147 6.88 -11.28 -12.71
CA PRO A 147 6.05 -10.39 -11.94
C PRO A 147 6.85 -9.25 -11.31
N ILE A 148 6.17 -8.12 -11.09
CA ILE A 148 6.68 -7.00 -10.31
C ILE A 148 5.90 -6.96 -8.98
N THR A 149 6.60 -7.07 -7.86
CA THR A 149 6.02 -6.86 -6.53
C THR A 149 6.24 -5.41 -6.11
N VAL A 150 5.17 -4.76 -5.65
CA VAL A 150 5.21 -3.43 -5.06
C VAL A 150 4.87 -3.56 -3.58
N GLN A 151 5.64 -2.93 -2.71
CA GLN A 151 5.33 -2.84 -1.29
C GLN A 151 5.41 -1.40 -0.85
N ILE A 152 4.33 -0.86 -0.30
CA ILE A 152 4.29 0.48 0.30
C ILE A 152 4.18 0.28 1.81
N HIS A 153 5.04 0.97 2.56
CA HIS A 153 5.07 0.93 4.02
C HIS A 153 5.05 2.34 4.59
N PHE A 154 4.14 2.60 5.52
CA PHE A 154 4.11 3.83 6.31
C PHE A 154 4.85 3.62 7.63
N ASN A 155 5.55 4.66 8.08
CA ASN A 155 6.23 4.72 9.36
C ASN A 155 7.26 3.62 9.61
N SER A 156 7.76 3.02 8.53
CA SER A 156 8.86 2.06 8.60
C SER A 156 10.15 2.70 9.13
N ASN A 157 11.07 1.88 9.63
CA ASN A 157 12.40 2.34 10.08
C ASN A 157 13.52 1.71 9.23
N PRO A 158 13.55 1.92 7.90
CA PRO A 158 14.60 1.36 7.06
C PRO A 158 15.97 1.95 7.41
N TYR A 159 16.96 1.08 7.34
CA TYR A 159 18.37 1.40 7.44
C TYR A 159 19.08 0.89 6.19
N ASP A 160 19.76 1.78 5.46
CA ASP A 160 20.44 1.41 4.22
C ASP A 160 21.67 2.27 3.96
N ALA A 161 22.71 1.69 3.35
CA ALA A 161 23.84 2.48 2.88
C ALA A 161 23.50 3.14 1.54
N ILE A 162 23.95 4.37 1.34
CA ILE A 162 23.80 5.07 0.05
C ILE A 162 25.05 4.79 -0.77
N ASP A 163 24.90 3.94 -1.78
CA ASP A 163 25.86 3.83 -2.88
C ASP A 163 25.49 4.89 -3.94
N PRO A 164 26.38 5.87 -4.22
CA PRO A 164 26.11 6.91 -5.23
C PRO A 164 25.79 6.36 -6.62
N ASP A 165 26.38 5.22 -7.00
CA ASP A 165 26.16 4.60 -8.31
C ASP A 165 24.82 3.85 -8.39
N ALA A 166 24.22 3.59 -7.22
CA ALA A 166 22.91 2.97 -7.08
C ALA A 166 21.76 4.00 -7.04
N VAL A 167 22.03 5.30 -7.07
CA VAL A 167 20.98 6.33 -7.01
C VAL A 167 20.21 6.38 -8.34
N VAL A 168 18.91 6.10 -8.28
CA VAL A 168 17.99 6.15 -9.43
C VAL A 168 17.37 7.55 -9.58
N MET A 169 17.04 8.16 -8.45
CA MET A 169 16.41 9.48 -8.37
C MET A 169 16.71 10.08 -6.99
N GLU A 170 16.95 11.38 -6.97
CA GLU A 170 17.25 12.14 -5.77
C GLU A 170 16.58 13.51 -5.85
N LYS A 171 15.78 13.86 -4.85
CA LYS A 171 15.08 15.15 -4.70
C LYS A 171 15.01 15.50 -3.21
N PRO A 172 14.83 16.76 -2.81
CA PRO A 172 14.58 17.10 -1.41
C PRO A 172 13.42 16.28 -0.84
N GLY A 173 13.70 15.53 0.23
CA GLY A 173 12.75 14.65 0.90
C GLY A 173 12.60 13.25 0.30
N VAL A 174 13.29 12.93 -0.82
CA VAL A 174 13.12 11.66 -1.55
C VAL A 174 14.44 11.13 -2.09
N ILE A 175 14.71 9.86 -1.86
CA ILE A 175 15.80 9.14 -2.53
C ILE A 175 15.31 7.77 -3.00
N ALA A 176 15.71 7.38 -4.21
CA ALA A 176 15.45 6.06 -4.77
C ALA A 176 16.79 5.36 -5.05
N LEU A 177 16.95 4.14 -4.54
CA LEU A 177 18.16 3.33 -4.67
C LEU A 177 17.83 2.03 -5.39
N LYS A 178 18.63 1.66 -6.39
CA LYS A 178 18.57 0.33 -7.02
C LYS A 178 19.51 -0.63 -6.31
N LYS A 179 19.06 -1.86 -6.12
CA LYS A 179 19.85 -2.98 -5.63
C LYS A 179 19.73 -4.10 -6.64
N LYS A 180 20.86 -4.49 -7.22
CA LYS A 180 20.92 -5.70 -8.03
C LYS A 180 20.80 -6.91 -7.11
N ASN A 181 20.02 -7.90 -7.51
CA ASN A 181 20.03 -9.17 -6.83
C ASN A 181 21.33 -9.88 -7.20
N GLN A 182 22.15 -10.27 -6.21
CA GLN A 182 23.44 -10.91 -6.49
C GLN A 182 23.29 -12.27 -7.19
N SER A 183 22.12 -12.90 -7.06
CA SER A 183 21.84 -14.23 -7.60
C SER A 183 21.19 -14.23 -8.99
N GLU A 184 20.61 -13.11 -9.44
CA GLU A 184 19.89 -13.03 -10.72
C GLU A 184 20.07 -11.65 -11.35
N GLU A 185 20.85 -11.56 -12.44
CA GLU A 185 21.21 -10.27 -13.08
C GLU A 185 20.00 -9.49 -13.63
N SER A 186 18.94 -10.18 -14.05
CA SER A 186 17.73 -9.56 -14.60
C SER A 186 16.77 -9.03 -13.53
N LYS A 187 16.87 -9.55 -12.29
CA LYS A 187 16.01 -9.15 -11.18
C LYS A 187 16.71 -8.18 -10.25
N GLY A 188 15.95 -7.20 -9.79
CA GLY A 188 16.45 -6.22 -8.85
C GLY A 188 15.33 -5.59 -8.06
N LYS A 189 15.75 -4.75 -7.13
CA LYS A 189 14.87 -4.00 -6.26
C LYS A 189 15.18 -2.53 -6.40
N VAL A 190 14.17 -1.69 -6.58
CA VAL A 190 14.28 -0.25 -6.42
C VAL A 190 13.53 0.14 -5.15
N SER A 191 14.27 0.60 -4.14
CA SER A 191 13.72 1.11 -2.89
C SER A 191 13.62 2.62 -2.99
N LEU A 192 12.42 3.17 -2.82
CA LEU A 192 12.17 4.60 -2.70
C LEU A 192 11.86 4.95 -1.24
N TYR A 193 12.46 6.01 -0.75
CA TYR A 193 12.32 6.49 0.63
C TYR A 193 11.85 7.94 0.60
N PHE A 194 10.85 8.23 1.43
CA PHE A 194 10.21 9.53 1.54
C PHE A 194 10.23 9.98 2.99
N ASP A 195 10.96 11.05 3.26
CA ASP A 195 11.01 11.73 4.56
C ASP A 195 11.51 13.17 4.34
N PRO A 196 10.64 14.19 4.47
CA PRO A 196 11.00 15.57 4.16
C PRO A 196 12.03 16.17 5.12
N VAL A 197 12.28 15.55 6.29
CA VAL A 197 13.20 16.05 7.31
C VAL A 197 14.56 15.39 7.20
N ILE A 198 14.59 14.06 7.25
CA ILE A 198 15.83 13.28 7.22
C ILE A 198 16.47 13.38 5.83
N LEU A 199 15.67 13.31 4.77
CA LEU A 199 16.13 13.33 3.38
C LEU A 199 16.12 14.74 2.78
N LYS A 200 16.18 15.81 3.59
CA LYS A 200 16.17 17.20 3.10
C LYS A 200 17.37 17.54 2.20
N ASP A 201 18.53 16.96 2.50
CA ASP A 201 19.81 17.18 1.82
C ASP A 201 20.54 15.85 1.62
N THR A 202 19.96 15.01 0.77
CA THR A 202 20.39 13.63 0.48
C THR A 202 21.83 13.54 -0.01
N LYS A 203 22.38 14.59 -0.65
CA LYS A 203 23.76 14.63 -1.15
C LYS A 203 24.82 14.61 -0.05
N LYS A 204 24.44 14.96 1.17
CA LYS A 204 25.32 14.94 2.35
C LYS A 204 25.18 13.66 3.17
N LEU A 205 24.26 12.77 2.79
CA LEU A 205 24.00 11.53 3.52
C LEU A 205 24.83 10.40 2.91
N SER A 206 25.44 9.59 3.77
CA SER A 206 26.08 8.32 3.40
C SER A 206 25.19 7.10 3.67
N LYS A 207 24.08 7.31 4.38
CA LYS A 207 23.10 6.28 4.72
C LYS A 207 21.69 6.86 4.86
N ILE A 208 20.72 6.00 4.65
CA ILE A 208 19.31 6.20 4.97
C ILE A 208 19.08 5.62 6.35
N GLU A 209 18.51 6.42 7.23
CA GLU A 209 18.14 6.00 8.57
C GLU A 209 16.85 6.72 8.94
N LEU A 210 15.72 6.15 8.54
CA LEU A 210 14.42 6.70 8.92
C LEU A 210 14.09 6.19 10.32
N ARG A 211 13.76 7.11 11.21
CA ARG A 211 13.50 6.80 12.62
C ARG A 211 12.11 7.25 13.01
N SER A 212 11.49 6.48 13.90
CA SER A 212 10.31 6.92 14.63
C SER A 212 10.70 7.99 15.67
N PRO A 213 9.87 9.02 15.89
CA PRO A 213 10.16 10.06 16.86
C PRO A 213 10.18 9.50 18.30
N GLU A 214 11.29 9.75 19.02
CA GLU A 214 11.50 9.29 20.41
C GLU A 214 10.57 9.98 21.42
N GLY A 215 10.09 11.19 21.08
CA GLY A 215 9.16 11.97 21.88
C GLY A 215 7.72 11.43 21.89
N GLY A 216 7.42 10.44 21.05
CA GLY A 216 6.06 10.07 20.69
C GLY A 216 5.43 11.07 19.71
N ILE A 217 4.16 10.87 19.40
CA ILE A 217 3.44 11.62 18.35
C ILE A 217 2.18 12.28 18.87
N ALA A 218 1.87 13.44 18.30
CA ALA A 218 0.66 14.18 18.66
C ALA A 218 -0.62 13.62 18.02
N LYS A 219 -0.51 12.91 16.88
CA LYS A 219 -1.64 12.38 16.11
C LYS A 219 -1.47 10.88 15.89
N LYS A 220 -2.43 10.08 16.38
CA LYS A 220 -2.43 8.61 16.28
C LYS A 220 -2.21 8.07 14.86
N LEU A 221 -2.78 8.74 13.84
CA LEU A 221 -2.75 8.30 12.43
C LEU A 221 -1.72 9.06 11.57
N ALA A 222 -0.74 9.71 12.20
CA ALA A 222 0.28 10.46 11.47
C ALA A 222 1.20 9.53 10.67
N VAL A 223 1.53 9.99 9.46
CA VAL A 223 2.55 9.35 8.61
C VAL A 223 3.78 10.26 8.60
N PHE A 224 4.93 9.75 9.02
CA PHE A 224 6.19 10.50 9.13
C PHE A 224 7.15 10.18 8.00
N ASN A 225 7.14 8.92 7.58
CA ASN A 225 7.93 8.46 6.47
C ASN A 225 7.17 7.40 5.68
N ILE A 226 7.56 7.23 4.42
CA ILE A 226 7.03 6.21 3.53
C ILE A 226 8.21 5.53 2.86
N ALA A 227 8.19 4.20 2.81
CA ALA A 227 9.11 3.41 2.01
C ALA A 227 8.33 2.62 0.95
N ILE A 228 8.79 2.65 -0.30
CA ILE A 228 8.20 1.92 -1.41
C ILE A 228 9.26 1.01 -2.03
N ASN A 229 8.98 -0.27 -2.13
CA ASN A 229 9.86 -1.24 -2.76
C ASN A 229 9.23 -1.73 -4.07
N LEU A 230 9.96 -1.62 -5.17
CA LEU A 230 9.61 -2.22 -6.46
C LEU A 230 10.59 -3.36 -6.73
N GLU A 231 10.11 -4.60 -6.81
CA GLU A 231 10.94 -5.79 -7.01
C GLU A 231 10.49 -6.56 -8.25
N GLY A 232 11.41 -6.89 -9.15
CA GLY A 232 11.11 -7.55 -10.42
C GLY A 232 12.19 -7.27 -11.47
N PRO A 233 11.85 -7.27 -12.77
CA PRO A 233 12.77 -6.86 -13.82
C PRO A 233 13.32 -5.45 -13.57
N LEU A 234 14.63 -5.33 -13.37
CA LEU A 234 15.23 -4.11 -12.84
C LEU A 234 14.98 -2.88 -13.72
N GLU A 235 15.03 -3.06 -15.04
CA GLU A 235 14.76 -1.97 -15.99
C GLU A 235 13.32 -1.45 -15.87
N ALA A 236 12.35 -2.36 -15.76
CA ALA A 236 10.94 -1.99 -15.60
C ALA A 236 10.69 -1.31 -14.24
N ALA A 237 11.29 -1.82 -13.17
CA ALA A 237 11.21 -1.23 -11.83
C ALA A 237 11.84 0.17 -11.78
N GLU A 238 13.01 0.36 -12.39
CA GLU A 238 13.71 1.65 -12.46
C GLU A 238 12.91 2.67 -13.27
N ALA A 239 12.41 2.27 -14.44
CA ALA A 239 11.58 3.13 -15.28
C ALA A 239 10.27 3.53 -14.60
N TRP A 240 9.67 2.61 -13.83
CA TRP A 240 8.47 2.90 -13.05
C TRP A 240 8.77 3.87 -11.91
N ALA A 241 9.83 3.64 -11.13
CA ALA A 241 10.25 4.50 -10.03
C ALA A 241 10.40 5.97 -10.44
N LYS A 242 10.94 6.24 -11.64
CA LYS A 242 11.13 7.60 -12.18
C LYS A 242 9.82 8.33 -12.53
N LYS A 243 8.71 7.60 -12.71
CA LYS A 243 7.39 8.15 -13.08
C LYS A 243 6.48 8.39 -11.87
N ILE A 244 6.86 7.91 -10.69
CA ILE A 244 6.07 8.05 -9.47
C ILE A 244 5.88 9.53 -9.13
N ASP A 245 4.64 9.92 -8.78
CA ASP A 245 4.34 11.26 -8.29
C ASP A 245 4.88 11.42 -6.87
N THR A 246 6.14 11.83 -6.78
CA THR A 246 6.84 12.05 -5.51
C THR A 246 6.19 13.15 -4.69
N LYS A 247 5.51 14.12 -5.32
CA LYS A 247 4.85 15.24 -4.62
C LYS A 247 3.58 14.76 -3.92
N ALA A 248 2.78 13.93 -4.60
CA ALA A 248 1.60 13.32 -4.00
C ALA A 248 1.97 12.46 -2.79
N ILE A 249 3.04 11.66 -2.88
CA ILE A 249 3.51 10.83 -1.76
C ILE A 249 4.01 11.68 -0.59
N LEU A 250 4.86 12.69 -0.86
CA LEU A 250 5.31 13.61 0.20
C LEU A 250 4.14 14.35 0.86
N GLY A 251 3.07 14.65 0.11
CA GLY A 251 1.87 15.28 0.64
C GLY A 251 1.06 14.42 1.62
N LEU A 252 1.33 13.11 1.69
CA LEU A 252 0.75 12.21 2.69
C LEU A 252 1.47 12.26 4.03
N ILE A 253 2.69 12.80 4.07
CA ILE A 253 3.50 12.89 5.29
C ILE A 253 3.03 14.09 6.11
N ASP A 254 2.54 13.80 7.30
CA ASP A 254 2.18 14.78 8.32
C ASP A 254 3.49 15.40 8.82
N GLY A 255 3.85 16.57 8.29
CA GLY A 255 5.11 17.27 8.55
C GLY A 255 5.54 17.21 10.02
N ALA A 256 6.84 17.00 10.24
CA ALA A 256 7.41 16.58 11.51
C ALA A 256 6.83 17.30 12.74
N SER A 257 6.39 16.49 13.71
CA SER A 257 6.27 16.92 15.09
C SER A 257 7.63 17.48 15.53
N LYS A 258 7.62 18.76 15.92
CA LYS A 258 8.74 19.48 16.52
C LYS A 258 9.28 18.76 17.75
#